data_AF-A0A2N8C3N7-F1
#
_entry.id   AF-A0A2N8C3N7-F1
#
_cell.length_a   1.000
_cell.length_b   1.000
_cell.length_c   1.000
_cell.angle_alpha   90.00
_cell.angle_beta   90.00
_cell.angle_gamma   90.00
#
_symmetry.space_group_name_H-M   'P 1'
#
loop_
_entity.id
_entity.type
_entity.pdbx_description
1 polymer ?
#
loop_
_entity_poly.entity_id
_entity_poly.type
_entity_poly.pdbx_seq_one_letter_code
_entity_poly.pdbx_strand_id
1 'polypeptide(L)'
;MNKDQLAIIANIRKSLNDQHYLNAALPSAPFIQLLDADGKLSHARVSKDGLWVDLVYDEFMPGDTVLFYLGSATPGIVDYEDRFTLSEEKKIVALVPEDTINRLIGQTAFALYFVNETTPSNFKYFDVIE
;
A
#
# COMPACT_ATOMS: atom_id res chain seq x y z
N MET A 1 10.92 -14.26 -13.74
CA MET A 1 10.24 -12.95 -13.70
C MET A 1 8.77 -13.20 -14.01
N ASN A 2 7.87 -12.94 -13.05
CA ASN A 2 6.46 -13.28 -13.23
C ASN A 2 5.74 -12.16 -14.01
N LYS A 3 4.97 -12.50 -15.05
CA LYS A 3 4.30 -11.52 -15.92
C LYS A 3 3.28 -10.67 -15.15
N ASP A 4 2.72 -11.22 -14.09
CA ASP A 4 1.65 -10.62 -13.32
C ASP A 4 2.12 -9.38 -12.53
N GLN A 5 3.30 -9.44 -11.91
CA GLN A 5 3.89 -8.29 -11.19
C GLN A 5 4.15 -7.10 -12.10
N LEU A 6 4.61 -7.34 -13.34
CA LEU A 6 4.83 -6.25 -14.29
C LEU A 6 3.52 -5.58 -14.71
N ALA A 7 2.44 -6.35 -14.88
CA ALA A 7 1.13 -5.81 -15.19
C ALA A 7 0.61 -4.94 -14.06
N ILE A 8 0.84 -5.35 -12.80
CA ILE A 8 0.38 -4.59 -11.65
C ILE A 8 1.20 -3.32 -11.44
N ILE A 9 2.53 -3.38 -11.60
CA ILE A 9 3.39 -2.18 -11.59
C ILE A 9 2.94 -1.20 -12.68
N ALA A 10 2.57 -1.69 -13.88
CA ALA A 10 2.04 -0.84 -14.94
C ALA A 10 0.69 -0.21 -14.55
N ASN A 11 -0.20 -0.96 -13.89
CA ASN A 11 -1.47 -0.44 -13.39
C ASN A 11 -1.26 0.63 -12.30
N ILE A 12 -0.35 0.41 -11.34
CA ILE A 12 0.01 1.40 -10.33
C ILE A 12 0.53 2.67 -10.99
N ARG A 13 1.50 2.54 -11.92
CA ARG A 13 2.04 3.69 -12.66
C ARG A 13 0.97 4.42 -13.45
N LYS A 14 0.00 3.70 -14.03
CA LYS A 14 -1.14 4.33 -14.71
C LYS A 14 -1.99 5.10 -13.70
N SER A 15 -2.38 4.49 -12.59
CA SER A 15 -3.21 5.13 -11.56
C SER A 15 -2.54 6.36 -10.93
N LEU A 16 -1.21 6.35 -10.77
CA LEU A 16 -0.43 7.51 -10.32
C LEU A 16 -0.50 8.71 -11.28
N ASN A 17 -0.66 8.45 -12.58
CA ASN A 17 -0.65 9.47 -13.64
C ASN A 17 -2.05 9.81 -14.17
N ASP A 18 -3.08 9.06 -13.79
CA ASP A 18 -4.43 9.20 -14.34
C ASP A 18 -5.28 10.15 -13.49
N GLN A 19 -5.55 11.33 -14.05
CA GLN A 19 -6.31 12.40 -13.41
C GLN A 19 -7.79 12.03 -13.17
N HIS A 20 -8.33 10.99 -13.81
CA HIS A 20 -9.71 10.54 -13.56
C HIS A 20 -9.90 10.02 -12.12
N TYR A 21 -8.87 9.45 -11.52
CA TYR A 21 -8.92 8.93 -10.15
C TYR A 21 -8.88 10.02 -9.08
N LEU A 22 -8.46 11.24 -9.42
CA LEU A 22 -8.47 12.38 -8.50
C LEU A 22 -9.89 12.84 -8.10
N ASN A 23 -10.91 12.45 -8.86
CA ASN A 23 -12.31 12.87 -8.66
C ASN A 23 -13.29 11.70 -8.42
N ALA A 24 -12.81 10.45 -8.35
CA ALA A 24 -13.65 9.28 -8.09
C ALA A 24 -13.80 9.05 -6.58
N ALA A 25 -14.94 8.50 -6.15
CA ALA A 25 -15.14 8.02 -4.78
C ALA A 25 -14.34 6.73 -4.57
N LEU A 26 -13.02 6.84 -4.43
CA LEU A 26 -12.13 5.70 -4.25
C LEU A 26 -12.18 5.16 -2.82
N PRO A 27 -11.88 3.86 -2.64
CA PRO A 27 -11.63 3.29 -1.33
C PRO A 27 -10.64 4.13 -0.50
N SER A 28 -10.82 4.13 0.81
CA SER A 28 -9.95 4.85 1.74
C SER A 28 -8.50 4.40 1.62
N ALA A 29 -7.56 5.34 1.74
CA ALA A 29 -6.13 5.04 1.68
C ALA A 29 -5.70 4.10 2.82
N PRO A 30 -4.62 3.32 2.64
CA PRO A 30 -4.04 2.54 3.73
C PRO A 30 -3.71 3.43 4.94
N PHE A 31 -4.05 2.95 6.13
CA PHE A 31 -3.78 3.66 7.37
C PHE A 31 -2.53 3.12 8.06
N ILE A 32 -1.56 4.02 8.31
CA ILE A 32 -0.27 3.72 8.94
C ILE A 32 -0.20 4.50 10.24
N GLN A 33 -0.42 3.83 11.37
CA GLN A 33 -0.56 4.48 12.68
C GLN A 33 0.74 5.17 13.16
N LEU A 34 1.90 4.71 12.70
CA LEU A 34 3.19 5.22 13.14
C LEU A 34 3.60 6.55 12.48
N LEU A 35 2.87 7.01 11.47
CA LEU A 35 3.12 8.30 10.85
C LEU A 35 2.89 9.45 11.85
N ASP A 36 3.81 10.40 11.86
CA ASP A 36 3.61 11.65 12.60
C ASP A 36 2.64 12.60 11.87
N ALA A 37 2.42 13.77 12.46
CA ALA A 37 1.53 14.79 11.91
C ALA A 37 2.00 15.36 10.57
N ASP A 38 3.30 15.26 10.27
CA ASP A 38 3.90 15.71 9.01
C ASP A 38 3.92 14.60 7.95
N GLY A 39 3.41 13.40 8.26
CA GLY A 39 3.43 12.26 7.35
C GLY A 39 4.79 11.58 7.25
N LYS A 40 5.61 11.63 8.30
CA LYS A 40 6.90 10.94 8.36
C LYS A 40 6.82 9.67 9.18
N LEU A 41 7.48 8.62 8.70
CA LEU A 41 7.71 7.37 9.39
C LEU A 41 9.17 7.33 9.86
N SER A 42 9.41 7.42 11.16
CA SER A 42 10.74 7.14 11.70
C SER A 42 10.96 5.63 11.76
N HIS A 43 12.03 5.18 11.10
CA HIS A 43 12.42 3.78 11.05
C HIS A 43 12.66 3.22 12.46
N ALA A 44 13.26 4.00 13.37
CA ALA A 44 13.45 3.61 14.77
C ALA A 44 12.16 3.25 15.52
N ARG A 45 10.97 3.63 15.02
CA ARG A 45 9.67 3.29 15.61
C ARG A 45 9.07 2.01 15.03
N VAL A 46 9.63 1.48 13.95
CA VAL A 46 9.18 0.22 13.34
C VAL A 46 9.71 -0.94 14.17
N SER A 47 8.83 -1.91 14.45
CA SER A 47 9.23 -3.09 15.20
C SER A 47 10.10 -4.01 14.33
N LYS A 48 10.82 -4.94 14.97
CA LYS A 48 11.54 -6.00 14.25
C LYS A 48 10.63 -6.92 13.44
N ASP A 49 9.37 -7.05 13.85
CA ASP A 49 8.39 -7.86 13.13
C ASP A 49 7.89 -7.13 11.87
N GLY A 50 8.06 -5.81 11.81
CA GLY A 50 7.71 -4.97 10.69
C GLY A 50 6.79 -3.80 11.02
N LEU A 51 6.22 -3.22 9.96
CA LEU A 51 5.24 -2.15 9.97
C LEU A 51 3.84 -2.71 9.70
N TRP A 52 2.92 -2.49 10.62
CA TRP A 52 1.51 -2.81 10.43
C TRP A 52 0.80 -1.71 9.63
N VAL A 53 0.06 -2.12 8.61
CA VAL A 53 -0.73 -1.25 7.75
C VAL A 53 -2.16 -1.75 7.70
N ASP A 54 -3.08 -0.85 8.04
CA ASP A 54 -4.50 -1.13 8.08
C ASP A 54 -5.16 -0.82 6.73
N LEU A 55 -5.88 -1.79 6.18
CA LEU A 55 -6.68 -1.63 4.97
C LEU A 55 -8.16 -1.71 5.34
N VAL A 56 -8.88 -0.61 5.11
CA VAL A 56 -10.29 -0.47 5.45
C VAL A 56 -11.06 -0.01 4.23
N TYR A 57 -12.07 -0.79 3.86
CA TYR A 57 -13.03 -0.43 2.84
C TYR A 57 -14.41 -0.95 3.24
N ASP A 58 -15.41 -0.07 3.19
CA ASP A 58 -16.77 -0.38 3.66
C ASP A 58 -17.50 -1.36 2.73
N GLU A 59 -17.09 -1.47 1.46
CA GLU A 59 -17.70 -2.38 0.48
C GLU A 59 -16.95 -3.72 0.35
N PHE A 60 -16.00 -4.03 1.25
CA PHE A 60 -15.33 -5.33 1.25
C PHE A 60 -16.33 -6.46 1.45
N MET A 61 -16.31 -7.44 0.54
CA MET A 61 -17.16 -8.63 0.60
C MET A 61 -16.35 -9.91 0.83
N PRO A 62 -16.90 -10.92 1.52
CA PRO A 62 -16.30 -12.24 1.56
C PRO A 62 -16.05 -12.78 0.15
N GLY A 63 -14.82 -13.26 -0.10
CA GLY A 63 -14.36 -13.74 -1.40
C GLY A 63 -13.57 -12.71 -2.20
N ASP A 64 -13.63 -11.42 -1.85
CA ASP A 64 -12.83 -10.40 -2.53
C ASP A 64 -11.33 -10.68 -2.38
N THR A 65 -10.59 -10.40 -3.45
CA THR A 65 -9.13 -10.43 -3.44
C THR A 65 -8.62 -9.02 -3.22
N VAL A 66 -7.89 -8.80 -2.13
CA VAL A 66 -7.25 -7.53 -1.83
C VAL A 66 -5.76 -7.66 -2.09
N LEU A 67 -5.23 -6.75 -2.90
CA LEU A 67 -3.83 -6.72 -3.29
C LEU A 67 -3.21 -5.43 -2.76
N PHE A 68 -2.33 -5.55 -1.78
CA PHE A 68 -1.67 -4.42 -1.12
C PHE A 68 -0.28 -4.19 -1.67
N TYR A 69 0.10 -2.92 -1.82
CA TYR A 69 1.44 -2.49 -2.22
C TYR A 69 2.00 -1.42 -1.31
N LEU A 70 3.28 -1.54 -1.01
CA LEU A 70 4.09 -0.51 -0.38
C LEU A 70 5.45 -0.42 -1.08
N GLY A 71 5.80 0.78 -1.55
CA GLY A 71 7.00 0.99 -2.36
C GLY A 71 7.50 2.43 -2.35
N SER A 72 8.59 2.68 -3.06
CA SER A 72 9.09 4.05 -3.27
C SER A 72 8.20 4.80 -4.26
N ALA A 73 8.19 6.15 -4.26
CA ALA A 73 7.46 6.97 -5.23
C ALA A 73 7.81 6.68 -6.71
N THR A 74 8.86 5.88 -6.99
CA THR A 74 9.13 5.30 -8.30
C THR A 74 8.86 3.78 -8.24
N PRO A 75 7.61 3.32 -8.50
CA PRO A 75 7.25 1.92 -8.34
C PRO A 75 8.16 0.99 -9.14
N GLY A 76 8.71 -0.02 -8.47
CA GLY A 76 9.71 -0.95 -9.00
C GLY A 76 9.50 -2.38 -8.53
N ILE A 77 10.33 -3.29 -9.05
CA ILE A 77 10.20 -4.75 -8.81
C ILE A 77 10.55 -5.15 -7.36
N VAL A 78 11.17 -4.24 -6.60
CA VAL A 78 11.61 -4.45 -5.21
C VAL A 78 10.61 -3.97 -4.16
N ASP A 79 9.47 -3.42 -4.60
CA ASP A 79 8.39 -2.98 -3.72
C ASP A 79 7.71 -4.19 -3.06
N TYR A 80 7.14 -3.98 -1.88
CA TYR A 80 6.42 -5.02 -1.15
C TYR A 80 5.01 -5.18 -1.71
N GLU A 81 4.61 -6.45 -1.88
CA GLU A 81 3.29 -6.88 -2.33
C GLU A 81 2.77 -7.92 -1.36
N ASP A 82 1.49 -7.83 -0.99
CA ASP A 82 0.79 -8.90 -0.28
C ASP A 82 -0.64 -9.08 -0.81
N ARG A 83 -1.12 -10.33 -0.76
CA ARG A 83 -2.42 -10.73 -1.31
C ARG A 83 -3.26 -11.40 -0.24
N PHE A 84 -4.49 -10.93 -0.11
CA PHE A 84 -5.45 -11.41 0.86
C PHE A 84 -6.70 -11.88 0.14
N THR A 85 -7.24 -13.04 0.53
CA THR A 85 -8.62 -13.41 0.21
C THR A 85 -9.46 -13.17 1.44
N LEU A 86 -10.48 -12.32 1.32
CA LEU A 86 -11.36 -12.01 2.43
C LEU A 86 -12.24 -13.21 2.75
N SER A 87 -12.20 -13.69 3.99
CA SER A 87 -13.11 -14.73 4.48
C SER A 87 -14.39 -14.16 5.10
N GLU A 88 -14.33 -12.92 5.61
CA GLU A 88 -15.42 -12.18 6.27
C GLU A 88 -15.28 -10.68 5.98
N GLU A 89 -16.33 -9.89 6.26
CA GLU A 89 -16.31 -8.41 6.21
C GLU A 89 -15.45 -7.86 7.36
N LYS A 90 -14.14 -7.78 7.16
CA LYS A 90 -13.23 -7.21 8.17
C LYS A 90 -12.10 -6.42 7.53
N LYS A 91 -11.73 -5.36 8.25
CA LYS A 91 -10.45 -4.68 8.16
C LYS A 91 -9.31 -5.69 8.00
N ILE A 92 -8.44 -5.47 7.02
CA ILE A 92 -7.24 -6.27 6.81
C ILE A 92 -6.06 -5.55 7.46
N VAL A 93 -5.15 -6.31 8.06
CA VAL A 93 -3.89 -5.78 8.56
C VAL A 93 -2.76 -6.45 7.79
N ALA A 94 -2.03 -5.68 6.99
CA ALA A 94 -0.82 -6.11 6.32
C ALA A 94 0.39 -5.91 7.24
N LEU A 95 1.30 -6.87 7.30
CA LEU A 95 2.56 -6.76 8.05
C LEU A 95 3.73 -6.65 7.06
N VAL A 96 4.21 -5.42 6.90
CA VAL A 96 5.32 -5.12 5.99
C VAL A 96 6.64 -5.39 6.70
N PRO A 97 7.50 -6.29 6.20
CA PRO A 97 8.77 -6.61 6.86
C PRO A 97 9.66 -5.39 7.06
N GLU A 98 10.39 -5.35 8.19
CA GLU A 98 11.33 -4.26 8.52
C GLU A 98 12.33 -4.00 7.38
N ASP A 99 12.85 -5.05 6.74
CA ASP A 99 13.77 -4.96 5.59
C ASP A 99 13.20 -4.16 4.41
N THR A 100 11.88 -4.14 4.22
CA THR A 100 11.24 -3.29 3.22
C THR A 100 11.31 -1.83 3.64
N ILE A 101 11.04 -1.54 4.92
CA ILE A 101 11.08 -0.16 5.41
C ILE A 101 12.51 0.37 5.45
N ASN A 102 13.47 -0.44 5.86
CA ASN A 102 14.91 -0.13 5.82
C ASN A 102 15.37 0.35 4.44
N ARG A 103 14.88 -0.27 3.36
CA ARG A 103 15.23 0.11 1.98
C ARG A 103 14.63 1.44 1.54
N LEU A 104 13.62 1.95 2.25
CA LEU A 104 12.92 3.19 1.93
C LEU A 104 13.45 4.39 2.71
N ILE A 105 14.36 4.19 3.68
CA ILE A 105 14.97 5.29 4.45
C ILE A 105 15.56 6.35 3.50
N GLY A 106 15.21 7.61 3.73
CA GLY A 106 15.60 8.74 2.90
C GLY A 106 14.80 8.92 1.62
N GLN A 107 13.74 8.13 1.42
CA GLN A 107 12.86 8.20 0.24
C GLN A 107 11.42 8.56 0.63
N THR A 108 10.72 9.18 -0.32
CA THR A 108 9.25 9.26 -0.29
C THR A 108 8.69 7.91 -0.75
N ALA A 109 7.89 7.31 0.12
CA ALA A 109 7.18 6.06 -0.12
C ALA A 109 5.70 6.31 -0.41
N PHE A 110 5.04 5.30 -0.98
CA PHE A 110 3.60 5.25 -1.09
C PHE A 110 3.06 3.88 -0.68
N ALA A 111 1.80 3.86 -0.27
CA ALA A 111 1.03 2.65 -0.08
C ALA A 111 -0.36 2.79 -0.74
N LEU A 112 -0.87 1.70 -1.30
CA LEU A 112 -2.26 1.55 -1.74
C LEU A 112 -2.67 0.08 -1.70
N TYR A 113 -3.96 -0.18 -1.94
CA TYR A 113 -4.45 -1.52 -2.24
C TYR A 113 -5.41 -1.51 -3.42
N PHE A 114 -5.62 -2.66 -4.03
CA PHE A 114 -6.64 -2.90 -5.03
C PHE A 114 -7.66 -3.89 -4.51
N VAL A 115 -8.94 -3.66 -4.81
CA VAL A 115 -10.00 -4.65 -4.62
C VAL A 115 -10.25 -5.35 -5.94
N ASN A 116 -10.20 -6.68 -5.93
CA ASN A 116 -10.33 -7.56 -7.08
C ASN A 116 -9.44 -7.14 -8.27
N GLU A 117 -8.25 -6.61 -7.99
CA GLU A 117 -7.26 -6.11 -8.97
C GLU A 117 -7.80 -5.03 -9.94
N THR A 118 -8.95 -4.40 -9.64
CA THR A 118 -9.63 -3.47 -10.55
C THR A 118 -9.67 -2.05 -10.00
N THR A 119 -10.12 -1.87 -8.77
CA THR A 119 -10.33 -0.54 -8.17
C THR A 119 -9.19 -0.23 -7.19
N PRO A 120 -8.35 0.79 -7.45
CA PRO A 120 -7.34 1.22 -6.49
C PRO A 120 -7.99 2.02 -5.35
N SER A 121 -7.42 1.93 -4.16
CA SER A 121 -7.68 2.89 -3.09
C SER A 121 -6.97 4.22 -3.33
N ASN A 122 -7.33 5.22 -2.53
CA ASN A 122 -6.54 6.44 -2.43
C ASN A 122 -5.10 6.13 -2.01
N PHE A 123 -4.15 6.92 -2.50
CA PHE A 123 -2.74 6.75 -2.17
C PHE A 123 -2.42 7.34 -0.81
N LYS A 124 -1.58 6.64 -0.04
CA LYS A 124 -0.94 7.19 1.15
C LYS A 124 0.54 7.42 0.86
N TYR A 125 0.94 8.69 0.71
CA TYR A 125 2.36 9.07 0.65
C TYR A 125 2.90 9.39 2.04
N PHE A 126 4.17 9.07 2.26
CA PHE A 126 4.89 9.37 3.48
C PHE A 126 6.40 9.33 3.22
N ASP A 127 7.16 10.04 4.05
CA ASP A 127 8.63 9.96 4.00
C ASP A 127 9.14 8.99 5.07
N VAL A 128 10.11 8.16 4.72
CA VAL A 128 10.78 7.30 5.71
C VAL A 128 12.08 7.98 6.13
N ILE A 129 12.19 8.26 7.42
CA ILE A 129 13.36 8.89 8.05
C ILE A 129 14.03 7.88 8.99
N GLU A 130 15.27 8.16 9.41
CA GLU A 130 15.98 7.34 10.40
C GLU A 130 15.23 7.27 11.75
#